data_AF-A0A1M4WBY4-F1
#
_entry.id   AF-A0A1M4WBY4-F1
#
_cell.length_a   1.000
_cell.length_b   1.000
_cell.length_c   1.000
_cell.angle_alpha   90.00
_cell.angle_beta   90.00
_cell.angle_gamma   90.00
#
_symmetry.space_group_name_H-M   'P 1'
#
loop_
_entity.id
_entity.type
_entity.pdbx_description
1 polymer ?
#
loop_
_entity_poly.entity_id
_entity_poly.type
_entity_poly.pdbx_seq_one_letter_code
_entity_poly.pdbx_strand_id
1 'polypeptide(L)'
;MKTINSLFILYVLCLLTACNENALDSLSGKYAMDGYTFNKVENQTTDKLKKGVKAINMTLTDASGNSLALRLGSDEWILPAGTYVYANTVSAGKQYSATLNGNVNITAGDIDVAIINGQYLINGLLTTSTGQRFRFNYRGTTTFTVGVDDPEASGYTVIMSTSAVSVTDWTTGKTTNYPELTKYTFTVSDPNGQEVASLNAINKANANISEVTGTYTIQGSPTTSWLMDSGWVLSQYNMAGGSYYTDANKVKQYITAGKITISAVQGIEGDMLYSFSGSELTTSTNKDVLGTGTFNYKYANLSIKGN
;
A
#
# COMPACT_ATOMS: atom_id res chain seq x y z
N MET A 1 80.66 -40.97 57.98
CA MET A 1 79.47 -40.21 57.53
C MET A 1 78.77 -41.08 56.49
N LYS A 2 77.68 -41.79 56.83
CA LYS A 2 76.28 -41.32 56.78
C LYS A 2 75.91 -40.80 55.37
N THR A 3 75.33 -41.67 54.54
CA THR A 3 73.90 -41.73 54.10
C THR A 3 73.70 -41.00 52.77
N ILE A 4 73.49 -41.71 51.65
CA ILE A 4 72.21 -42.28 51.14
C ILE A 4 71.20 -41.16 50.78
N ASN A 5 70.68 -41.24 49.56
CA ASN A 5 69.52 -40.52 48.97
C ASN A 5 69.74 -39.24 48.15
N SER A 6 70.46 -39.33 47.02
CA SER A 6 70.26 -38.37 45.92
C SER A 6 69.89 -39.00 44.57
N LEU A 7 69.85 -40.34 44.47
CA LEU A 7 69.47 -41.04 43.23
C LEU A 7 68.04 -41.61 43.20
N PHE A 8 67.30 -41.55 44.30
CA PHE A 8 65.90 -42.03 44.38
C PHE A 8 64.85 -40.93 44.19
N ILE A 9 65.25 -39.65 44.08
CA ILE A 9 64.32 -38.53 43.88
C ILE A 9 64.08 -38.23 42.39
N LEU A 10 64.99 -38.63 41.49
CA LEU A 10 64.85 -38.36 40.06
C LEU A 10 63.93 -39.35 39.32
N TYR A 11 63.71 -40.56 39.88
CA TYR A 11 62.80 -41.55 39.29
C TYR A 11 61.34 -41.43 39.76
N VAL A 12 61.06 -40.69 40.84
CA VAL A 12 59.69 -40.48 41.36
C VAL A 12 59.08 -39.17 40.84
N LEU A 13 59.89 -38.22 40.36
CA LEU A 13 59.38 -37.04 39.63
C LEU A 13 59.01 -37.31 38.15
N CYS A 14 59.39 -38.48 37.60
CA CYS A 14 59.02 -38.89 36.24
C CYS A 14 57.70 -39.69 36.14
N LEU A 15 56.92 -39.81 37.22
CA LEU A 15 55.70 -40.63 37.27
C LEU A 15 54.41 -39.85 37.61
N LEU A 16 54.41 -38.51 37.54
CA LEU A 16 53.20 -37.71 37.76
C LEU A 16 52.81 -36.79 36.59
N THR A 17 53.37 -36.97 35.40
CA THR A 17 52.94 -36.25 34.20
C THR A 17 52.69 -37.21 33.03
N ALA A 18 51.57 -37.92 33.11
CA ALA A 18 50.91 -38.51 31.94
C ALA A 18 49.43 -38.83 32.25
N CYS A 19 48.71 -37.91 32.90
CA CYS A 19 47.31 -37.75 32.53
C CYS A 19 47.33 -36.89 31.27
N ASN A 20 47.11 -37.52 30.12
CA ASN A 20 46.81 -36.82 28.88
C ASN A 20 45.80 -35.70 29.18
N GLU A 21 46.22 -34.44 29.04
CA GLU A 21 45.27 -33.32 29.00
C GLU A 21 44.42 -33.35 27.73
N ASN A 22 44.67 -34.32 26.82
CA ASN A 22 43.82 -34.62 25.67
C ASN A 22 42.48 -35.28 26.04
N ALA A 23 42.18 -35.51 27.32
CA ALA A 23 40.85 -35.97 27.76
C ALA A 23 39.94 -34.84 28.28
N LEU A 24 40.41 -33.57 28.28
CA LEU A 24 39.62 -32.41 28.72
C LEU A 24 39.28 -31.43 27.59
N ASP A 25 39.82 -31.62 26.38
CA ASP A 25 39.50 -30.75 25.23
C ASP A 25 38.04 -30.90 24.75
N SER A 26 37.36 -32.00 25.10
CA SER A 26 35.93 -32.17 24.83
C SER A 26 35.00 -31.51 25.87
N LEU A 27 35.53 -30.82 26.87
CA LEU A 27 34.76 -30.13 27.92
C LEU A 27 34.99 -28.62 27.95
N SER A 28 35.90 -28.07 27.14
CA SER A 28 35.86 -26.65 26.79
C SER A 28 34.76 -26.48 25.74
N GLY A 29 33.51 -26.38 26.19
CA GLY A 29 32.32 -26.18 25.34
C GLY A 29 32.33 -24.80 24.66
N LYS A 30 33.40 -24.46 23.96
CA LYS A 30 33.53 -23.31 23.08
C LYS A 30 32.91 -23.73 21.75
N TYR A 31 31.58 -23.82 21.73
CA TYR A 31 30.84 -23.78 20.48
C TYR A 31 31.11 -22.41 19.86
N ALA A 32 32.20 -22.30 19.09
CA ALA A 32 32.51 -21.13 18.32
C ALA A 32 31.43 -20.99 17.26
N MET A 33 30.44 -20.14 17.54
CA MET A 33 29.39 -19.77 16.60
C MET A 33 29.89 -18.58 15.80
N ASP A 34 29.77 -18.65 14.48
CA ASP A 34 30.14 -17.55 13.61
C ASP A 34 29.35 -16.29 13.97
N GLY A 35 30.05 -15.16 14.00
CA GLY A 35 29.50 -13.87 14.40
C GLY A 35 29.88 -12.79 13.40
N TYR A 36 28.88 -12.14 12.82
CA TYR A 36 29.06 -11.06 11.87
C TYR A 36 28.64 -9.71 12.46
N THR A 37 29.52 -8.72 12.37
CA THR A 37 29.20 -7.34 12.75
C THR A 37 29.22 -6.47 11.51
N PHE A 38 28.03 -6.20 10.97
CA PHE A 38 27.85 -5.33 9.81
C PHE A 38 27.75 -3.87 10.25
N ASN A 39 28.31 -2.97 9.45
CA ASN A 39 28.37 -1.54 9.76
C ASN A 39 27.96 -0.64 8.59
N LYS A 40 27.56 -1.23 7.45
CA LYS A 40 27.18 -0.50 6.25
C LYS A 40 25.98 -1.16 5.56
N VAL A 41 25.15 -0.34 4.91
CA VAL A 41 24.12 -0.77 3.96
C VAL A 41 24.59 -0.33 2.56
N GLU A 42 24.72 -1.26 1.61
CA GLU A 42 25.22 -0.95 0.26
C GLU A 42 24.11 -0.85 -0.80
N ASN A 43 23.07 -1.64 -0.65
CA ASN A 43 21.92 -1.60 -1.54
C ASN A 43 20.65 -1.56 -0.70
N GLN A 44 19.76 -0.65 -1.05
CA GLN A 44 18.49 -0.46 -0.36
C GLN A 44 17.39 -0.10 -1.37
N THR A 45 16.39 -0.97 -1.49
CA THR A 45 15.20 -0.73 -2.31
C THR A 45 13.95 -1.12 -1.56
N THR A 46 12.81 -0.56 -1.97
CA THR A 46 11.49 -0.95 -1.48
C THR A 46 10.68 -1.47 -2.64
N ASP A 47 10.35 -2.76 -2.62
CA ASP A 47 9.46 -3.36 -3.58
C ASP A 47 8.03 -3.33 -3.04
N LYS A 48 7.08 -2.97 -3.89
CA LYS A 48 5.66 -3.16 -3.57
C LYS A 48 5.29 -4.62 -3.82
N LEU A 49 4.70 -5.29 -2.83
CA LEU A 49 4.32 -6.70 -2.96
C LEU A 49 2.83 -6.86 -3.27
N LYS A 50 1.98 -6.36 -2.37
CA LYS A 50 0.52 -6.45 -2.45
C LYS A 50 -0.11 -5.39 -1.54
N LYS A 51 -1.44 -5.50 -1.30
CA LYS A 51 -2.26 -4.50 -0.61
C LYS A 51 -1.69 -4.24 0.79
N GLY A 52 -1.33 -2.99 1.08
CA GLY A 52 -0.60 -2.61 2.30
C GLY A 52 0.85 -3.11 2.41
N VAL A 53 1.22 -4.24 1.80
CA VAL A 53 2.52 -4.91 2.05
C VAL A 53 3.61 -4.53 1.05
N LYS A 54 4.78 -4.18 1.58
CA LYS A 54 6.03 -3.87 0.88
C LYS A 54 7.13 -4.84 1.31
N ALA A 55 8.21 -4.93 0.53
CA ALA A 55 9.45 -5.59 0.90
C ALA A 55 10.59 -4.58 0.90
N ILE A 56 11.18 -4.38 2.07
CA ILE A 56 12.39 -3.60 2.28
C ILE A 56 13.60 -4.51 2.01
N ASN A 57 14.28 -4.29 0.90
CA ASN A 57 15.52 -5.00 0.57
C ASN A 57 16.70 -4.21 1.12
N MET A 58 17.60 -4.88 1.82
CA MET A 58 18.84 -4.29 2.33
C MET A 58 19.99 -5.27 2.18
N THR A 59 21.16 -4.79 1.74
CA THR A 59 22.40 -5.57 1.81
C THR A 59 23.30 -4.97 2.86
N LEU A 60 23.49 -5.71 3.96
CA LEU A 60 24.39 -5.35 5.05
C LEU A 60 25.80 -5.84 4.74
N THR A 61 26.83 -5.03 4.95
CA THR A 61 28.24 -5.41 4.71
C THR A 61 29.16 -5.05 5.86
N ASP A 62 30.29 -5.77 5.94
CA ASP A 62 31.37 -5.54 6.89
C ASP A 62 32.72 -5.28 6.19
N ALA A 63 33.73 -4.89 6.96
CA ALA A 63 35.07 -4.60 6.44
C ALA A 63 35.84 -5.86 5.98
N SER A 64 35.38 -7.05 6.33
CA SER A 64 35.99 -8.32 5.93
C SER A 64 35.43 -8.82 4.59
N GLY A 65 34.49 -8.08 3.99
CA GLY A 65 33.85 -8.43 2.73
C GLY A 65 32.66 -9.38 2.87
N ASN A 66 32.18 -9.65 4.09
CA ASN A 66 30.95 -10.42 4.26
C ASN A 66 29.73 -9.55 3.91
N SER A 67 28.69 -10.20 3.39
CA SER A 67 27.43 -9.55 3.04
C SER A 67 26.22 -10.36 3.49
N LEU A 68 25.20 -9.70 4.02
CA LEU A 68 23.91 -10.30 4.34
C LEU A 68 22.82 -9.55 3.59
N ALA A 69 22.28 -10.18 2.56
CA ALA A 69 21.12 -9.67 1.84
C ALA A 69 19.85 -10.05 2.61
N LEU A 70 19.08 -9.04 3.03
CA LEU A 70 17.83 -9.14 3.73
C LEU A 70 16.69 -8.66 2.83
N ARG A 71 15.60 -9.40 2.80
CA ARG A 71 14.30 -8.94 2.30
C ARG A 71 13.33 -9.00 3.46
N LEU A 72 12.81 -7.84 3.89
CA LEU A 72 12.00 -7.68 5.10
C LEU A 72 10.61 -7.17 4.71
N GLY A 73 9.57 -7.92 5.06
CA GLY A 73 8.18 -7.53 4.80
C GLY A 73 7.73 -6.42 5.74
N SER A 74 7.11 -5.38 5.19
CA SER A 74 6.62 -4.22 5.93
C SER A 74 5.22 -3.85 5.48
N ASP A 75 4.36 -3.45 6.41
CA ASP A 75 3.07 -2.83 6.09
C ASP A 75 3.21 -1.31 5.84
N GLU A 76 4.44 -0.80 5.94
CA GLU A 76 4.82 0.59 5.78
C GLU A 76 5.90 0.73 4.70
N TRP A 77 6.08 1.95 4.17
CA TRP A 77 7.20 2.25 3.25
C TRP A 77 8.57 2.31 3.95
N ILE A 78 8.57 2.24 5.28
CA ILE A 78 9.76 2.21 6.15
C ILE A 78 9.88 0.84 6.81
N LEU A 79 11.00 0.59 7.50
CA LEU A 79 11.18 -0.63 8.28
C LEU A 79 10.70 -0.43 9.73
N PRO A 80 9.54 -0.99 10.14
CA PRO A 80 9.07 -0.86 11.51
C PRO A 80 9.89 -1.70 12.48
N ALA A 81 10.07 -1.21 13.71
CA ALA A 81 10.65 -1.98 14.81
C ALA A 81 9.79 -3.20 15.17
N GLY A 82 10.42 -4.28 15.63
CA GLY A 82 9.79 -5.54 16.03
C GLY A 82 10.56 -6.76 15.55
N THR A 83 10.04 -7.94 15.87
CA THR A 83 10.60 -9.23 15.47
C THR A 83 10.07 -9.66 14.11
N TYR A 84 10.97 -10.10 13.23
CA TYR A 84 10.69 -10.60 11.90
C TYR A 84 10.95 -12.10 11.88
N VAL A 85 9.98 -12.85 11.38
CA VAL A 85 10.00 -14.31 11.33
C VAL A 85 10.37 -14.79 9.94
N TYR A 86 11.14 -15.88 9.88
CA TYR A 86 11.56 -16.44 8.61
C TYR A 86 10.37 -16.87 7.74
N ALA A 87 10.43 -16.54 6.45
CA ALA A 87 9.53 -17.04 5.42
C ALA A 87 10.33 -17.31 4.13
N ASN A 88 10.05 -18.43 3.46
CA ASN A 88 10.66 -18.75 2.17
C ASN A 88 10.29 -17.71 1.08
N THR A 89 9.15 -17.05 1.22
CA THR A 89 8.73 -15.94 0.37
C THR A 89 8.10 -14.87 1.25
N VAL A 90 8.65 -13.66 1.19
CA VAL A 90 8.12 -12.50 1.91
C VAL A 90 6.83 -12.04 1.24
N SER A 91 5.73 -12.11 1.97
CA SER A 91 4.39 -11.77 1.45
C SER A 91 3.50 -11.03 2.46
N ALA A 92 3.98 -10.80 3.69
CA ALA A 92 3.30 -10.07 4.74
C ALA A 92 4.29 -9.24 5.57
N GLY A 93 3.79 -8.25 6.31
CA GLY A 93 4.56 -7.55 7.33
C GLY A 93 5.22 -8.50 8.33
N LYS A 94 6.42 -8.14 8.81
CA LYS A 94 7.20 -8.92 9.79
C LYS A 94 7.64 -10.30 9.34
N GLN A 95 7.62 -10.58 8.04
CA GLN A 95 8.32 -11.74 7.46
C GLN A 95 9.70 -11.35 6.95
N TYR A 96 10.63 -12.30 6.87
CA TYR A 96 11.90 -12.07 6.17
C TYR A 96 12.41 -13.28 5.41
N SER A 97 13.20 -13.02 4.37
CA SER A 97 14.09 -13.99 3.75
C SER A 97 15.50 -13.40 3.67
N ALA A 98 16.53 -14.23 3.68
CA ALA A 98 17.91 -13.75 3.68
C ALA A 98 18.88 -14.71 2.99
N THR A 99 19.98 -14.15 2.50
CA THR A 99 21.12 -14.89 1.93
C THR A 99 22.42 -14.27 2.43
N LEU A 100 23.30 -15.10 2.99
CA LEU A 100 24.64 -14.73 3.42
C LEU A 100 25.63 -14.96 2.25
N ASN A 101 26.50 -13.98 2.01
CA ASN A 101 27.56 -14.00 0.99
C ASN A 101 27.07 -14.37 -0.42
N GLY A 102 25.81 -14.06 -0.73
CA GLY A 102 25.19 -14.28 -2.04
C GLY A 102 24.85 -15.73 -2.39
N ASN A 103 25.26 -16.72 -1.60
CA ASN A 103 25.08 -18.15 -1.93
C ASN A 103 24.63 -19.03 -0.76
N VAL A 104 24.64 -18.54 0.48
CA VAL A 104 24.20 -19.30 1.65
C VAL A 104 22.79 -18.87 2.05
N ASN A 105 21.80 -19.70 1.73
CA ASN A 105 20.40 -19.41 2.07
C ASN A 105 20.13 -19.61 3.55
N ILE A 106 19.30 -18.74 4.11
CA ILE A 106 18.78 -18.86 5.48
C ILE A 106 17.47 -19.64 5.46
N THR A 107 17.27 -20.50 6.46
CA THR A 107 16.08 -21.38 6.56
C THR A 107 15.35 -21.29 7.90
N ALA A 108 15.92 -20.63 8.91
CA ALA A 108 15.26 -20.40 10.20
C ALA A 108 15.95 -19.31 11.04
N GLY A 109 15.30 -18.93 12.13
CA GLY A 109 15.73 -17.90 13.07
C GLY A 109 14.85 -16.66 12.98
N ASP A 110 14.96 -15.78 13.97
CA ASP A 110 14.25 -14.51 14.00
C ASP A 110 15.24 -13.35 13.87
N ILE A 111 14.77 -12.24 13.31
CA ILE A 111 15.49 -10.98 13.24
C ILE A 111 14.76 -9.94 14.10
N ASP A 112 15.46 -9.35 15.06
CA ASP A 112 14.94 -8.26 15.87
C ASP A 112 15.41 -6.92 15.30
N VAL A 113 14.45 -6.04 15.03
CA VAL A 113 14.68 -4.66 14.61
C VAL A 113 14.29 -3.72 15.73
N ALA A 114 15.23 -2.90 16.18
CA ALA A 114 14.99 -1.79 17.10
C ALA A 114 15.45 -0.47 16.47
N ILE A 115 14.84 0.63 16.90
CA ILE A 115 15.23 1.99 16.49
C ILE A 115 15.60 2.76 17.75
N ILE A 116 16.85 3.17 17.87
CA ILE A 116 17.36 3.90 19.04
C ILE A 116 18.07 5.15 18.53
N ASN A 117 17.59 6.33 18.95
CA ASN A 117 18.14 7.62 18.55
C ASN A 117 18.29 7.77 17.02
N GLY A 118 17.29 7.30 16.26
CA GLY A 118 17.29 7.36 14.79
C GLY A 118 18.21 6.35 14.09
N GLN A 119 18.89 5.47 14.84
CA GLN A 119 19.69 4.37 14.28
C GLN A 119 18.92 3.05 14.36
N TYR A 120 18.99 2.29 13.29
CA TYR A 120 18.51 0.92 13.25
C TYR A 120 19.51 0.00 13.94
N LEU A 121 19.02 -0.84 14.83
CA LEU A 121 19.71 -1.99 15.37
C LEU A 121 19.00 -3.23 14.83
N ILE A 122 19.69 -4.02 14.03
CA ILE A 122 19.14 -5.23 13.39
C ILE A 122 20.00 -6.40 13.82
N ASN A 123 19.43 -7.33 14.57
CA ASN A 123 20.16 -8.46 15.13
C ASN A 123 19.43 -9.75 14.80
N GLY A 124 20.16 -10.86 14.73
CA GLY A 124 19.53 -12.17 14.57
C GLY A 124 20.47 -13.32 14.89
N LEU A 125 19.85 -14.45 15.21
CA LEU A 125 20.50 -15.75 15.34
C LEU A 125 19.88 -16.69 14.31
N LEU A 126 20.58 -16.86 13.19
CA LEU A 126 20.03 -17.45 11.98
C LEU A 126 20.59 -18.85 11.76
N THR A 127 19.81 -19.68 11.06
CA THR A 127 20.21 -21.03 10.64
C THR A 127 20.25 -21.08 9.11
N THR A 128 21.37 -21.54 8.56
CA THR A 128 21.56 -21.72 7.12
C THR A 128 20.89 -23.00 6.63
N SER A 129 20.75 -23.14 5.31
CA SER A 129 20.26 -24.36 4.66
C SER A 129 21.11 -25.61 4.94
N THR A 130 22.34 -25.45 5.43
CA THR A 130 23.22 -26.57 5.85
C THR A 130 23.07 -26.94 7.31
N GLY A 131 22.20 -26.25 8.07
CA GLY A 131 22.00 -26.44 9.51
C GLY A 131 22.98 -25.67 10.40
N GLN A 132 23.97 -24.98 9.81
CA GLN A 132 24.90 -24.14 10.57
C GLN A 132 24.18 -22.89 11.10
N ARG A 133 24.51 -22.50 12.35
CA ARG A 133 23.97 -21.31 13.00
C ARG A 133 25.02 -20.22 13.08
N PHE A 134 24.61 -18.98 12.85
CA PHE A 134 25.45 -17.81 13.06
C PHE A 134 24.63 -16.67 13.67
N ARG A 135 25.31 -15.78 14.38
CA ARG A 135 24.73 -14.53 14.86
C ARG A 135 25.18 -13.37 14.00
N PHE A 136 24.33 -12.36 13.87
CA PHE A 136 24.75 -11.09 13.28
C PHE A 136 24.19 -9.91 14.05
N ASN A 137 24.88 -8.78 13.94
CA ASN A 137 24.41 -7.49 14.40
C ASN A 137 24.73 -6.40 13.37
N TYR A 138 23.80 -5.47 13.20
CA TYR A 138 23.99 -4.23 12.48
C TYR A 138 23.55 -3.07 13.35
N ARG A 139 24.31 -1.98 13.33
CA ARG A 139 23.91 -0.71 13.90
C ARG A 139 24.29 0.43 12.97
N GLY A 140 23.30 1.18 12.50
CA GLY A 140 23.55 2.31 11.61
C GLY A 140 22.28 3.03 11.20
N THR A 141 22.45 4.15 10.49
CA THR A 141 21.35 4.89 9.88
C THR A 141 20.96 4.26 8.55
N THR A 142 19.68 4.30 8.24
CA THR A 142 19.11 3.74 7.01
C THR A 142 18.01 4.68 6.51
N THR A 143 17.91 4.91 5.21
CA THR A 143 16.96 5.86 4.61
C THR A 143 16.04 5.16 3.63
N PHE A 144 14.72 5.30 3.78
CA PHE A 144 13.76 4.65 2.89
C PHE A 144 13.17 5.65 1.91
N THR A 145 12.96 5.23 0.67
CA THR A 145 12.14 5.98 -0.28
C THR A 145 10.67 5.69 0.00
N VAL A 146 9.93 6.70 0.43
CA VAL A 146 8.48 6.60 0.61
C VAL A 146 7.80 6.64 -0.76
N GLY A 147 7.06 5.59 -1.09
CA GLY A 147 6.25 5.48 -2.30
C GLY A 147 4.80 5.85 -2.08
N VAL A 148 3.98 5.70 -3.13
CA VAL A 148 2.52 5.89 -3.08
C VAL A 148 1.86 4.52 -3.00
N ASP A 149 0.96 4.34 -2.03
CA ASP A 149 0.18 3.10 -1.89
C ASP A 149 -0.73 2.85 -3.09
N ASP A 150 -1.10 1.58 -3.28
CA ASP A 150 -1.96 1.24 -4.42
C ASP A 150 -3.33 1.86 -4.20
N PRO A 151 -4.02 2.26 -5.27
CA PRO A 151 -5.43 2.56 -5.18
C PRO A 151 -6.18 1.36 -4.62
N GLU A 152 -6.88 1.59 -3.51
CA GLU A 152 -7.71 0.61 -2.84
C GLU A 152 -9.15 1.11 -2.81
N ALA A 153 -10.10 0.18 -2.92
CA ALA A 153 -11.51 0.50 -2.80
C ALA A 153 -11.77 1.21 -1.47
N SER A 154 -12.31 2.41 -1.54
CA SER A 154 -12.54 3.29 -0.39
C SER A 154 -13.81 2.97 0.40
N GLY A 155 -14.58 1.96 -0.06
CA GLY A 155 -15.92 1.64 0.42
C GLY A 155 -17.04 2.40 -0.30
N TYR A 156 -16.74 3.45 -1.07
CA TYR A 156 -17.74 4.04 -1.96
C TYR A 156 -18.16 3.04 -3.06
N THR A 157 -19.41 3.11 -3.47
CA THR A 157 -19.93 2.34 -4.61
C THR A 157 -20.53 3.27 -5.64
N VAL A 158 -20.53 2.86 -6.90
CA VAL A 158 -21.18 3.58 -7.99
C VAL A 158 -22.05 2.64 -8.81
N ILE A 159 -23.28 3.07 -9.09
CA ILE A 159 -24.16 2.44 -10.06
C ILE A 159 -24.20 3.32 -11.30
N MET A 160 -23.94 2.73 -12.46
CA MET A 160 -24.12 3.40 -13.75
C MET A 160 -25.40 2.90 -14.42
N SER A 161 -26.28 3.82 -14.80
CA SER A 161 -27.47 3.56 -15.60
C SER A 161 -27.48 4.43 -16.86
N THR A 162 -28.25 4.06 -17.88
CA THR A 162 -28.31 4.78 -19.15
C THR A 162 -29.72 5.20 -19.52
N SER A 163 -29.86 6.34 -20.21
CA SER A 163 -31.12 6.81 -20.77
C SER A 163 -30.89 7.62 -22.06
N ALA A 164 -31.94 7.73 -22.88
CA ALA A 164 -31.90 8.52 -24.10
C ALA A 164 -31.75 10.03 -23.82
N VAL A 165 -31.15 10.75 -24.76
CA VAL A 165 -31.01 12.21 -24.68
C VAL A 165 -32.07 12.89 -25.54
N SER A 166 -32.91 13.67 -24.89
CA SER A 166 -33.97 14.46 -25.53
C SER A 166 -34.07 15.82 -24.86
N VAL A 167 -34.24 16.87 -25.66
CA VAL A 167 -34.45 18.25 -25.17
C VAL A 167 -35.79 18.75 -25.65
N THR A 168 -36.61 19.23 -24.71
CA THR A 168 -37.90 19.87 -25.01
C THR A 168 -37.72 21.38 -24.97
N ASP A 169 -38.05 22.04 -26.08
CA ASP A 169 -38.23 23.48 -26.10
C ASP A 169 -39.59 23.82 -25.49
N TRP A 170 -39.58 24.39 -24.29
CA TRP A 170 -40.80 24.75 -23.56
C TRP A 170 -41.55 25.94 -24.16
N THR A 171 -40.94 26.69 -25.08
CA THR A 171 -41.63 27.78 -25.79
C THR A 171 -42.54 27.23 -26.88
N THR A 172 -42.08 26.19 -27.58
CA THR A 172 -42.79 25.60 -28.73
C THR A 172 -43.45 24.24 -28.41
N GLY A 173 -43.12 23.63 -27.28
CA GLY A 173 -43.54 22.27 -26.90
C GLY A 173 -42.85 21.17 -27.71
N LYS A 174 -41.88 21.50 -28.57
CA LYS A 174 -41.23 20.54 -29.46
C LYS A 174 -40.09 19.82 -28.74
N THR A 175 -40.09 18.49 -28.79
CA THR A 175 -38.99 17.65 -28.33
C THR A 175 -38.07 17.27 -29.48
N THR A 176 -36.76 17.42 -29.29
CA THR A 176 -35.71 16.96 -30.21
C THR A 176 -34.92 15.83 -29.55
N ASN A 177 -34.73 14.74 -30.28
CA ASN A 177 -33.98 13.56 -29.82
C ASN A 177 -32.57 13.54 -30.41
N TYR A 178 -31.60 13.10 -29.62
CA TYR A 178 -30.19 12.99 -29.98
C TYR A 178 -29.76 11.52 -29.89
N PRO A 179 -30.11 10.68 -30.89
CA PRO A 179 -29.86 9.23 -30.85
C PRO A 179 -28.37 8.86 -30.82
N GLU A 180 -27.50 9.76 -31.25
CA GLU A 180 -26.04 9.62 -31.18
C GLU A 180 -25.47 9.82 -29.77
N LEU A 181 -26.30 10.23 -28.82
CA LEU A 181 -25.92 10.49 -27.43
C LEU A 181 -26.64 9.57 -26.44
N THR A 182 -26.03 9.36 -25.29
CA THR A 182 -26.61 8.65 -24.15
C THR A 182 -26.30 9.42 -22.87
N LYS A 183 -27.29 9.50 -21.98
CA LYS A 183 -27.11 10.00 -20.62
C LYS A 183 -26.70 8.84 -19.73
N TYR A 184 -25.46 8.88 -19.23
CA TYR A 184 -24.90 7.96 -18.25
C TYR A 184 -25.07 8.59 -16.86
N THR A 185 -25.99 8.06 -16.08
CA THR A 185 -26.23 8.49 -14.70
C THR A 185 -25.38 7.66 -13.75
N PHE A 186 -24.42 8.31 -13.10
CA PHE A 186 -23.60 7.75 -12.04
C PHE A 186 -24.20 8.09 -10.67
N THR A 187 -24.77 7.11 -10.00
CA THR A 187 -25.23 7.22 -8.62
C THR A 187 -24.14 6.73 -7.68
N VAL A 188 -23.55 7.63 -6.89
CA VAL A 188 -22.47 7.33 -5.94
C VAL A 188 -23.05 7.20 -4.54
N SER A 189 -22.73 6.11 -3.86
CA SER A 189 -23.09 5.87 -2.45
C SER A 189 -21.86 5.79 -1.56
N ASP A 190 -21.98 6.33 -0.35
CA ASP A 190 -20.94 6.26 0.69
C ASP A 190 -20.78 4.84 1.27
N PRO A 191 -19.76 4.58 2.11
CA PRO A 191 -19.54 3.26 2.70
C PRO A 191 -20.70 2.72 3.56
N ASN A 192 -21.65 3.57 3.97
CA ASN A 192 -22.86 3.16 4.69
C ASN A 192 -24.04 2.86 3.74
N GLY A 193 -23.81 2.93 2.42
CA GLY A 193 -24.83 2.71 1.39
C GLY A 193 -25.70 3.94 1.09
N GLN A 194 -25.42 5.10 1.70
CA GLN A 194 -26.22 6.31 1.48
C GLN A 194 -25.80 7.00 0.18
N GLU A 195 -26.77 7.31 -0.69
CA GLU A 195 -26.51 8.10 -1.90
C GLU A 195 -25.96 9.48 -1.55
N VAL A 196 -24.81 9.81 -2.11
CA VAL A 196 -24.10 11.09 -1.91
C VAL A 196 -23.93 11.88 -3.20
N ALA A 197 -24.15 11.29 -4.38
CA ALA A 197 -24.19 12.04 -5.63
C ALA A 197 -24.97 11.31 -6.71
N SER A 198 -25.52 12.10 -7.63
CA SER A 198 -26.06 11.64 -8.91
C SER A 198 -25.54 12.55 -10.01
N LEU A 199 -24.80 11.99 -10.96
CA LEU A 199 -24.08 12.75 -11.99
C LEU A 199 -24.51 12.28 -13.38
N ASN A 200 -25.09 13.19 -14.17
CA ASN A 200 -25.74 12.87 -15.45
C ASN A 200 -24.84 13.25 -16.63
N ALA A 201 -23.88 12.39 -16.94
CA ALA A 201 -22.91 12.61 -18.02
C ALA A 201 -23.54 12.33 -19.39
N ILE A 202 -23.36 13.22 -20.35
CA ILE A 202 -23.75 13.04 -21.75
C ILE A 202 -22.52 12.70 -22.57
N ASN A 203 -22.54 11.53 -23.21
CA ASN A 203 -21.47 11.11 -24.10
C ASN A 203 -22.06 10.37 -25.31
N LYS A 204 -21.19 9.96 -26.23
CA LYS A 204 -21.55 9.13 -27.38
C LYS A 204 -22.37 7.91 -26.92
N ALA A 205 -23.35 7.53 -27.72
CA ALA A 205 -24.16 6.35 -27.44
C ALA A 205 -23.31 5.08 -27.45
N ASN A 206 -23.74 4.07 -26.67
CA ASN A 206 -23.11 2.75 -26.58
C ASN A 206 -21.63 2.75 -26.16
N ALA A 207 -21.20 3.76 -25.41
CA ALA A 207 -19.86 3.83 -24.84
C ALA A 207 -19.75 2.95 -23.59
N ASN A 208 -18.64 2.24 -23.46
CA ASN A 208 -18.29 1.57 -22.22
C ASN A 208 -17.85 2.58 -21.17
N ILE A 209 -17.87 2.17 -19.89
CA ILE A 209 -17.54 3.09 -18.79
C ILE A 209 -16.15 3.72 -18.92
N SER A 210 -15.15 3.00 -19.45
CA SER A 210 -13.80 3.53 -19.70
C SER A 210 -13.81 4.68 -20.72
N GLU A 211 -14.67 4.60 -21.74
CA GLU A 211 -14.79 5.59 -22.82
C GLU A 211 -15.54 6.86 -22.39
N VAL A 212 -16.23 6.80 -21.25
CA VAL A 212 -16.91 7.95 -20.64
C VAL A 212 -16.16 8.52 -19.43
N THR A 213 -14.95 8.02 -19.13
CA THR A 213 -14.03 8.68 -18.19
C THR A 213 -13.40 9.91 -18.85
N GLY A 214 -13.32 11.02 -18.11
CA GLY A 214 -12.83 12.29 -18.59
C GLY A 214 -13.46 13.47 -17.84
N THR A 215 -13.23 14.67 -18.35
CA THR A 215 -13.76 15.90 -17.75
C THR A 215 -14.99 16.38 -18.51
N TYR A 216 -16.09 16.57 -17.78
CA TYR A 216 -17.36 17.05 -18.28
C TYR A 216 -17.59 18.50 -17.88
N THR A 217 -18.11 19.30 -18.81
CA THR A 217 -18.55 20.67 -18.51
C THR A 217 -20.03 20.68 -18.17
N ILE A 218 -20.41 21.34 -17.07
CA ILE A 218 -21.79 21.45 -16.65
C ILE A 218 -22.54 22.39 -17.58
N GLN A 219 -23.68 21.93 -18.10
CA GLN A 219 -24.53 22.72 -18.98
C GLN A 219 -25.99 22.31 -18.83
N GLY A 220 -26.90 23.28 -18.88
CA GLY A 220 -28.34 23.02 -18.94
C GLY A 220 -28.75 22.51 -20.32
N SER A 221 -29.61 21.49 -20.35
CA SER A 221 -30.08 20.83 -21.59
C SER A 221 -28.93 20.44 -22.53
N PRO A 222 -27.98 19.60 -22.07
CA PRO A 222 -26.81 19.24 -22.86
C PRO A 222 -27.17 18.42 -24.12
N THR A 223 -26.58 18.79 -25.26
CA THR A 223 -26.84 18.20 -26.59
C THR A 223 -25.57 17.77 -27.33
N THR A 224 -24.44 17.70 -26.65
CA THR A 224 -23.17 17.22 -27.20
C THR A 224 -22.46 16.34 -26.18
N SER A 225 -21.51 15.51 -26.65
CA SER A 225 -20.66 14.72 -25.77
C SER A 225 -19.80 15.61 -24.85
N TRP A 226 -19.34 15.05 -23.72
CA TRP A 226 -18.50 15.72 -22.71
C TRP A 226 -19.21 16.86 -21.96
N LEU A 227 -20.54 16.85 -21.97
CA LEU A 227 -21.37 17.71 -21.14
C LEU A 227 -22.01 16.93 -20.00
N MET A 228 -22.25 17.58 -18.87
CA MET A 228 -23.00 17.02 -17.76
C MET A 228 -24.23 17.87 -17.50
N ASP A 229 -25.39 17.22 -17.39
CA ASP A 229 -26.68 17.87 -17.20
C ASP A 229 -26.68 18.66 -15.89
N SER A 230 -26.93 19.96 -15.97
CA SER A 230 -26.95 20.82 -14.80
C SER A 230 -28.06 20.43 -13.83
N GLY A 231 -27.79 20.60 -12.54
CA GLY A 231 -28.81 20.67 -11.52
C GLY A 231 -29.77 21.83 -11.75
N TRP A 232 -31.03 21.66 -11.37
CA TRP A 232 -32.07 22.68 -11.45
C TRP A 232 -32.94 22.65 -10.21
N VAL A 233 -33.50 23.81 -9.86
CA VAL A 233 -34.35 24.01 -8.69
C VAL A 233 -35.57 24.85 -9.08
N LEU A 234 -36.75 24.38 -8.73
CA LEU A 234 -38.02 25.09 -8.82
C LEU A 234 -38.58 25.22 -7.41
N SER A 235 -38.08 26.19 -6.66
CA SER A 235 -38.40 26.40 -5.24
C SER A 235 -39.90 26.58 -4.99
N GLN A 236 -40.60 27.26 -5.90
CA GLN A 236 -42.05 27.44 -5.86
C GLN A 236 -42.87 26.14 -5.86
N TYR A 237 -42.29 25.05 -6.39
CA TYR A 237 -42.90 23.73 -6.43
C TYR A 237 -42.21 22.72 -5.50
N ASN A 238 -41.20 23.15 -4.73
CA ASN A 238 -40.33 22.28 -3.94
C ASN A 238 -39.77 21.10 -4.77
N MET A 239 -39.43 21.38 -6.03
CA MET A 239 -38.89 20.40 -6.98
C MET A 239 -37.44 20.75 -7.31
N ALA A 240 -36.59 19.74 -7.41
CA ALA A 240 -35.23 19.88 -7.90
C ALA A 240 -34.77 18.57 -8.54
N GLY A 241 -33.81 18.66 -9.46
CA GLY A 241 -33.31 17.52 -10.20
C GLY A 241 -32.00 17.82 -10.92
N GLY A 242 -31.57 16.91 -11.79
CA GLY A 242 -30.29 17.01 -12.48
C GLY A 242 -29.10 16.53 -11.64
N SER A 243 -27.89 16.95 -12.00
CA SER A 243 -26.67 16.51 -11.30
C SER A 243 -26.53 17.19 -9.94
N TYR A 244 -26.17 16.41 -8.91
CA TYR A 244 -25.98 16.92 -7.55
C TYR A 244 -24.95 16.11 -6.77
N TYR A 245 -24.45 16.70 -5.69
CA TYR A 245 -23.73 16.00 -4.63
C TYR A 245 -24.28 16.42 -3.25
N THR A 246 -23.95 15.65 -2.22
CA THR A 246 -24.35 15.91 -0.84
C THR A 246 -23.16 16.48 -0.06
N ASP A 247 -23.35 17.63 0.60
CA ASP A 247 -22.31 18.26 1.41
C ASP A 247 -22.10 17.60 2.79
N ALA A 248 -21.19 18.16 3.58
CA ALA A 248 -20.88 17.67 4.93
C ALA A 248 -22.08 17.68 5.90
N ASN A 249 -23.06 18.57 5.66
CA ASN A 249 -24.29 18.68 6.45
C ASN A 249 -25.42 17.80 5.89
N LYS A 250 -25.11 16.90 4.95
CA LYS A 250 -26.06 16.03 4.27
C LYS A 250 -27.12 16.78 3.45
N VAL A 251 -26.81 18.01 3.01
CA VAL A 251 -27.68 18.80 2.14
C VAL A 251 -27.30 18.57 0.68
N LYS A 252 -28.29 18.34 -0.19
CA LYS A 252 -28.07 18.24 -1.63
C LYS A 252 -27.72 19.61 -2.21
N GLN A 253 -26.61 19.63 -2.94
CA GLN A 253 -26.09 20.74 -3.70
C GLN A 253 -26.25 20.42 -5.19
N TYR A 254 -27.25 21.01 -5.84
CA TYR A 254 -27.53 20.84 -7.26
C TYR A 254 -26.52 21.67 -8.07
N ILE A 255 -25.81 21.04 -8.99
CA ILE A 255 -24.62 21.61 -9.63
C ILE A 255 -25.05 22.40 -10.87
N THR A 256 -24.95 23.73 -10.84
CA THR A 256 -25.45 24.59 -11.92
C THR A 256 -24.39 24.99 -12.94
N ALA A 257 -23.11 25.01 -12.54
CA ALA A 257 -21.98 25.29 -13.43
C ALA A 257 -20.66 24.70 -12.91
N GLY A 258 -19.65 24.59 -13.78
CA GLY A 258 -18.31 24.12 -13.45
C GLY A 258 -17.90 22.90 -14.29
N LYS A 259 -16.91 22.15 -13.80
CA LYS A 259 -16.40 20.93 -14.44
C LYS A 259 -16.32 19.79 -13.44
N ILE A 260 -16.68 18.59 -13.88
CA ILE A 260 -16.53 17.35 -13.12
C ILE A 260 -15.61 16.40 -13.86
N THR A 261 -14.66 15.81 -13.15
CA THR A 261 -13.77 14.77 -13.69
C THR A 261 -14.20 13.41 -13.17
N ILE A 262 -14.38 12.49 -14.11
CA ILE A 262 -14.55 11.05 -13.88
C ILE A 262 -13.24 10.39 -14.28
N SER A 263 -12.60 9.68 -13.37
CA SER A 263 -11.34 8.96 -13.61
C SER A 263 -11.46 7.53 -13.15
N ALA A 264 -10.60 6.67 -13.68
CA ALA A 264 -10.54 5.28 -13.29
C ALA A 264 -9.07 4.84 -13.17
N VAL A 265 -8.80 3.96 -12.23
CA VAL A 265 -7.49 3.36 -12.02
C VAL A 265 -7.67 1.87 -11.73
N GLN A 266 -6.71 1.06 -12.15
CA GLN A 266 -6.70 -0.33 -11.75
C GLN A 266 -6.28 -0.42 -10.27
N GLY A 267 -7.17 -0.96 -9.45
CA GLY A 267 -6.90 -1.32 -8.08
C GLY A 267 -5.96 -2.52 -8.00
N ILE A 268 -5.38 -2.73 -6.82
CA ILE A 268 -4.37 -3.76 -6.65
C ILE A 268 -4.86 -5.19 -6.84
N GLU A 269 -6.16 -5.41 -6.65
CA GLU A 269 -6.82 -6.71 -6.86
C GLU A 269 -7.18 -6.93 -8.35
N GLY A 270 -6.82 -5.98 -9.23
CA GLY A 270 -7.09 -6.01 -10.67
C GLY A 270 -8.37 -5.31 -11.09
N ASP A 271 -9.24 -4.97 -10.13
CA ASP A 271 -10.52 -4.30 -10.35
C ASP A 271 -10.34 -2.85 -10.82
N MET A 272 -11.30 -2.32 -11.58
CA MET A 272 -11.30 -0.88 -11.91
C MET A 272 -12.01 -0.07 -10.81
N LEU A 273 -11.29 0.90 -10.25
CA LEU A 273 -11.77 1.81 -9.21
C LEU A 273 -12.03 3.19 -9.81
N TYR A 274 -13.23 3.73 -9.61
CA TYR A 274 -13.67 4.98 -10.23
C TYR A 274 -13.63 6.15 -9.23
N SER A 275 -13.18 7.31 -9.68
CA SER A 275 -13.19 8.53 -8.87
C SER A 275 -13.93 9.65 -9.58
N PHE A 276 -14.69 10.41 -8.79
CA PHE A 276 -15.50 11.53 -9.24
C PHE A 276 -15.09 12.77 -8.44
N SER A 277 -14.75 13.85 -9.12
CA SER A 277 -14.34 15.08 -8.46
C SER A 277 -14.82 16.31 -9.21
N GLY A 278 -15.12 17.36 -8.45
CA GLY A 278 -15.37 18.68 -8.97
C GLY A 278 -14.95 19.71 -7.93
N SER A 279 -14.44 20.84 -8.39
CA SER A 279 -13.97 21.95 -7.56
C SER A 279 -14.51 23.26 -8.11
N GLU A 280 -14.72 24.23 -7.23
CA GLU A 280 -15.21 25.57 -7.62
C GLU A 280 -16.52 25.48 -8.42
N LEU A 281 -17.35 24.48 -8.09
CA LEU A 281 -18.65 24.29 -8.72
C LEU A 281 -19.59 25.38 -8.25
N THR A 282 -20.42 25.91 -9.14
CA THR A 282 -21.58 26.70 -8.72
C THR A 282 -22.71 25.75 -8.37
N THR A 283 -23.39 26.00 -7.25
CA THR A 283 -24.46 25.13 -6.75
C THR A 283 -25.70 25.92 -6.36
N SER A 284 -26.83 25.23 -6.27
CA SER A 284 -28.03 25.71 -5.59
C SER A 284 -28.59 24.60 -4.69
N THR A 285 -29.08 24.96 -3.51
CA THR A 285 -29.82 24.03 -2.65
C THR A 285 -31.26 23.87 -3.14
N ASN A 286 -32.00 22.88 -2.64
CA ASN A 286 -33.43 22.74 -2.95
C ASN A 286 -34.30 23.95 -2.53
N LYS A 287 -33.76 24.85 -1.71
CA LYS A 287 -34.39 26.12 -1.30
C LYS A 287 -33.94 27.31 -2.15
N ASP A 288 -33.29 27.04 -3.28
CA ASP A 288 -32.75 28.04 -4.20
C ASP A 288 -31.70 28.98 -3.57
N VAL A 289 -30.96 28.45 -2.59
CA VAL A 289 -29.81 29.16 -2.00
C VAL A 289 -28.58 28.84 -2.83
N LEU A 290 -28.05 29.85 -3.51
CA LEU A 290 -26.84 29.76 -4.32
C LEU A 290 -25.60 29.55 -3.45
N GLY A 291 -24.64 28.79 -3.98
CA GLY A 291 -23.40 28.50 -3.31
C GLY A 291 -22.28 28.13 -4.26
N THR A 292 -21.13 27.83 -3.66
CA THR A 292 -20.02 27.18 -4.34
C THR A 292 -19.62 25.93 -3.59
N GLY A 293 -19.02 24.97 -4.28
CA GLY A 293 -18.55 23.80 -3.58
C GLY A 293 -17.67 22.86 -4.37
N THR A 294 -17.21 21.84 -3.63
CA THR A 294 -16.21 20.88 -4.06
C THR A 294 -16.61 19.53 -3.49
N PHE A 295 -16.42 18.47 -4.27
CA PHE A 295 -16.51 17.10 -3.79
C PHE A 295 -15.40 16.25 -4.40
N ASN A 296 -15.07 15.16 -3.70
CA ASN A 296 -14.08 14.21 -4.16
C ASN A 296 -14.41 12.81 -3.61
N TYR A 297 -14.98 11.96 -4.47
CA TYR A 297 -15.25 10.56 -4.18
C TYR A 297 -14.20 9.74 -4.90
N LYS A 298 -13.29 9.11 -4.15
CA LYS A 298 -12.17 8.36 -4.74
C LYS A 298 -12.42 6.87 -4.68
N TYR A 299 -11.95 6.16 -5.70
CA TYR A 299 -11.80 4.71 -5.69
C TYR A 299 -13.07 3.93 -5.32
N ALA A 300 -14.20 4.33 -5.91
CA ALA A 300 -15.47 3.66 -5.79
C ALA A 300 -15.51 2.38 -6.65
N ASN A 301 -16.14 1.34 -6.11
CA ASN A 301 -16.41 0.11 -6.86
C ASN A 301 -17.63 0.29 -7.77
N LEU A 302 -17.50 -0.09 -9.04
CA LEU A 302 -18.61 -0.08 -9.97
C LEU A 302 -19.49 -1.32 -9.80
N SER A 303 -20.75 -1.08 -9.46
CA SER A 303 -21.83 -2.07 -9.51
C SER A 303 -22.68 -1.80 -10.75
N ILE A 304 -22.49 -2.57 -11.82
CA ILE A 304 -23.37 -2.51 -12.99
C ILE A 304 -24.65 -3.25 -12.63
N LYS A 305 -25.79 -2.55 -12.54
CA LYS A 305 -27.09 -3.25 -12.55
C LYS A 305 -27.28 -3.81 -13.96
N GLY A 306 -27.32 -5.13 -14.08
CA GLY A 306 -27.75 -5.79 -15.30
C GLY A 306 -29.15 -5.31 -15.68
N ASN A 307 -29.35 -5.06 -16.98
CA ASN A 307 -30.65 -4.72 -17.56
C ASN A 307 -31.72 -5.76 -17.23
#